data_AF-A0A536JC68-F1
#
_entry.id   AF-A0A536JC68-F1
#
_cell.length_a   1.000
_cell.length_b   1.000
_cell.length_c   1.000
_cell.angle_alpha   90.00
_cell.angle_beta   90.00
_cell.angle_gamma   90.00
#
_symmetry.space_group_name_H-M   'P 1'
#
loop_
_entity.id
_entity.type
_entity.pdbx_description
1 polymer ?
#
loop_
_entity_poly.entity_id
_entity_poly.type
_entity_poly.pdbx_seq_one_letter_code
_entity_poly.pdbx_strand_id
1 'polypeptide(L)'
;MEPHVFYARTTDDVTIAYAVVGAGPTLVLLPGVPFSNFLEEWRIPTLRSVYERLAVRLQIVQYDGRGTGHSQRDVSDLSLDAMLRDLDAVVGQASIERFALLGFYNSCTHAIAYAALHPERVTRLVLFGGSSRGWLAMSAPETQALLSLIERDWSVFVESAAHAWMGWSVGEAGRLAADSFRNATTPAVARATFQAASAIDVSDNLAGVTAQTLVLHRTDIEQIPRAVSEELAAALPNGHLRLLAGGSPALFFENIDEVVGAITDFVIEGRPDGRPQRSAVPQKRNAHGLTARELEVLRLIAQGETNAEIAHRLTLSVNTVERHVANLYRKIDARGRADATAFAVRRGIA
;
A
#
# COMPACT_ATOMS: atom_id res chain seq x y z
N MET A 1 -7.77 17.49 -3.59
CA MET A 1 -8.35 18.33 -2.51
C MET A 1 -7.65 17.94 -1.21
N GLU A 2 -7.27 18.88 -0.33
CA GLU A 2 -6.75 18.47 0.99
C GLU A 2 -7.91 18.02 1.89
N PRO A 3 -7.78 16.90 2.61
CA PRO A 3 -8.87 16.37 3.42
C PRO A 3 -9.07 17.22 4.67
N HIS A 4 -10.33 17.36 5.10
CA HIS A 4 -10.64 18.03 6.36
C HIS A 4 -10.35 17.10 7.53
N VAL A 5 -9.65 17.61 8.56
CA VAL A 5 -9.29 16.85 9.76
C VAL A 5 -10.37 16.98 10.82
N PHE A 6 -10.83 15.85 11.31
CA PHE A 6 -11.69 15.70 12.46
C PHE A 6 -10.94 14.99 13.58
N TYR A 7 -11.51 15.03 14.79
CA TYR A 7 -10.92 14.38 15.96
C TYR A 7 -11.96 13.52 16.66
N ALA A 8 -11.56 12.31 17.04
CA ALA A 8 -12.32 11.40 17.88
C ALA A 8 -11.58 11.23 19.22
N ARG A 9 -12.32 11.09 20.32
CA ARG A 9 -11.75 10.85 21.65
C ARG A 9 -12.04 9.41 22.05
N THR A 10 -11.01 8.65 22.40
CA THR A 10 -11.15 7.26 22.86
C THR A 10 -11.65 7.20 24.30
N THR A 11 -12.06 6.00 24.73
CA THR A 11 -12.49 5.75 26.11
C THR A 11 -11.37 5.86 27.15
N ASP A 12 -10.11 5.77 26.74
CA ASP A 12 -8.92 6.02 27.55
C ASP A 12 -8.34 7.44 27.37
N ASP A 13 -9.15 8.37 26.86
CA ASP A 13 -8.84 9.79 26.79
C ASP A 13 -7.79 10.21 25.75
N VAL A 14 -7.50 9.36 24.77
CA VAL A 14 -6.58 9.65 23.66
C VAL A 14 -7.34 10.32 22.51
N THR A 15 -6.77 11.39 21.97
CA THR A 15 -7.34 12.09 20.81
C THR A 15 -6.77 11.54 19.50
N ILE A 16 -7.65 11.11 18.58
CA ILE A 16 -7.31 10.50 17.30
C ILE A 16 -7.76 11.40 16.15
N ALA A 17 -6.82 11.81 15.31
CA ALA A 17 -7.09 12.59 14.10
C ALA A 17 -7.55 11.66 12.97
N TYR A 18 -8.62 12.04 12.28
CA TYR A 18 -9.15 11.30 11.14
C TYR A 18 -9.71 12.21 10.06
N ALA A 19 -9.92 11.66 8.88
CA ALA A 19 -10.56 12.31 7.74
C ALA A 19 -11.57 11.37 7.08
N VAL A 20 -12.60 11.96 6.51
CA VAL A 20 -13.62 11.26 5.72
C VAL A 20 -13.71 11.93 4.35
N VAL A 21 -13.56 11.15 3.29
CA VAL A 21 -13.58 11.65 1.91
C VAL A 21 -14.42 10.74 1.02
N GLY A 22 -15.19 11.34 0.10
CA GLY A 22 -16.04 10.59 -0.82
C GLY A 22 -17.38 10.17 -0.21
N ALA A 23 -18.09 9.31 -0.93
CA ALA A 23 -19.42 8.81 -0.57
C ALA A 23 -19.64 7.39 -1.12
N GLY A 24 -20.58 6.66 -0.54
CA GLY A 24 -20.86 5.27 -0.89
C GLY A 24 -20.48 4.31 0.24
N PRO A 25 -20.27 3.01 -0.05
CA PRO A 25 -19.82 2.05 0.95
C PRO A 25 -18.52 2.50 1.62
N THR A 26 -18.48 2.39 2.94
CA THR A 26 -17.34 2.85 3.73
C THR A 26 -16.19 1.85 3.68
N LEU A 27 -14.99 2.36 3.40
CA LEU A 27 -13.72 1.66 3.55
C LEU A 27 -12.85 2.44 4.55
N VAL A 28 -12.56 1.82 5.69
CA VAL A 28 -11.60 2.37 6.67
C VAL A 28 -10.22 1.83 6.35
N LEU A 29 -9.27 2.73 6.10
CA LEU A 29 -7.86 2.42 5.92
C LEU A 29 -7.21 2.47 7.30
N LEU A 30 -6.78 1.32 7.80
CA LEU A 30 -6.09 1.26 9.09
C LEU A 30 -4.72 1.93 8.99
N PRO A 31 -4.25 2.61 10.05
CA PRO A 31 -3.01 3.33 10.04
C PRO A 31 -1.81 2.39 9.92
N GLY A 32 -0.86 2.79 9.08
CA GLY A 32 0.46 2.18 8.99
C GLY A 32 1.36 2.58 10.14
N VAL A 33 1.03 2.18 11.37
CA VAL A 33 1.83 2.56 12.54
C VAL A 33 3.23 1.91 12.49
N PRO A 34 4.30 2.61 12.87
CA PRO A 34 4.31 3.94 13.49
C PRO A 34 4.34 5.13 12.51
N PHE A 35 4.18 4.94 11.20
CA PHE A 35 4.41 6.00 10.20
C PHE A 35 3.15 6.62 9.60
N SER A 36 1.97 6.36 10.15
CA SER A 36 0.75 7.03 9.68
C SER A 36 0.84 8.54 9.85
N ASN A 37 0.63 9.24 8.75
CA ASN A 37 0.43 10.68 8.69
C ASN A 37 -0.39 10.99 7.42
N PHE A 38 -1.71 10.84 7.51
CA PHE A 38 -2.55 10.91 6.32
C PHE A 38 -2.44 12.27 5.63
N LEU A 39 -2.29 13.39 6.35
CA LEU A 39 -2.15 14.71 5.72
C LEU A 39 -0.89 14.80 4.85
N GLU A 40 0.24 14.28 5.31
CA GLU A 40 1.46 14.21 4.51
C GLU A 40 1.32 13.21 3.34
N GLU A 41 0.66 12.07 3.54
CA GLU A 41 0.35 11.14 2.45
C GLU A 41 -0.48 11.81 1.33
N TRP A 42 -1.45 12.65 1.68
CA TRP A 42 -2.24 13.43 0.72
C TRP A 42 -1.41 14.48 -0.03
N ARG A 43 -0.18 14.80 0.39
CA ARG A 43 0.75 15.66 -0.34
C ARG A 43 1.58 14.88 -1.36
N ILE A 44 1.66 13.55 -1.23
CA ILE A 44 2.33 12.67 -2.20
C ILE A 44 1.40 12.48 -3.41
N PRO A 45 1.75 12.94 -4.62
CA PRO A 45 0.84 12.93 -5.77
C PRO A 45 0.28 11.55 -6.12
N THR A 46 1.10 10.50 -5.99
CA THR A 46 0.70 9.11 -6.23
C THR A 46 -0.40 8.65 -5.28
N LEU A 47 -0.21 8.86 -3.97
CA LEU A 47 -1.20 8.48 -2.95
C LEU A 47 -2.45 9.33 -3.03
N ARG A 48 -2.32 10.66 -3.22
CA ARG A 48 -3.46 11.54 -3.50
C ARG A 48 -4.31 11.00 -4.65
N SER A 49 -3.69 10.63 -5.77
CA SER A 49 -4.41 10.10 -6.92
C SER A 49 -5.16 8.81 -6.58
N VAL A 50 -4.56 7.91 -5.79
CA VAL A 50 -5.23 6.69 -5.32
C VAL A 50 -6.45 7.02 -4.46
N TYR A 51 -6.29 7.89 -3.47
CA TYR A 51 -7.37 8.26 -2.55
C TYR A 51 -8.51 8.96 -3.28
N GLU A 52 -8.21 9.88 -4.20
CA GLU A 52 -9.21 10.53 -5.05
C GLU A 52 -9.97 9.51 -5.90
N ARG A 53 -9.30 8.49 -6.46
CA ARG A 53 -9.94 7.43 -7.26
C ARG A 53 -10.81 6.50 -6.43
N LEU A 54 -10.36 6.09 -5.24
CA LEU A 54 -11.17 5.30 -4.31
C LEU A 54 -12.42 6.09 -3.89
N ALA A 55 -12.24 7.38 -3.57
CA ALA A 55 -13.31 8.27 -3.13
C ALA A 55 -14.38 8.56 -4.20
N VAL A 56 -14.15 8.21 -5.48
CA VAL A 56 -15.17 8.28 -6.53
C VAL A 56 -16.33 7.32 -6.27
N ARG A 57 -16.04 6.13 -5.72
CA ARG A 57 -17.03 5.05 -5.54
C ARG A 57 -17.22 4.61 -4.09
N LEU A 58 -16.32 5.02 -3.19
CA LEU A 58 -16.29 4.66 -1.78
C LEU A 58 -16.29 5.92 -0.92
N GLN A 59 -16.79 5.78 0.30
CA GLN A 59 -16.42 6.69 1.38
C GLN A 59 -15.16 6.14 2.03
N ILE A 60 -14.03 6.85 1.94
CA ILE A 60 -12.79 6.46 2.61
C ILE A 60 -12.69 7.16 3.96
N VAL A 61 -12.29 6.40 4.98
CA VAL A 61 -11.93 6.91 6.30
C VAL A 61 -10.48 6.61 6.54
N GLN A 62 -9.68 7.64 6.77
CA GLN A 62 -8.28 7.53 7.15
C GLN A 62 -8.10 8.15 8.52
N TYR A 63 -7.21 7.59 9.34
CA TYR A 63 -6.86 8.15 10.62
C TYR A 63 -5.40 7.88 10.93
N ASP A 64 -4.81 8.72 11.77
CA ASP A 64 -3.46 8.49 12.28
C ASP A 64 -3.55 7.65 13.56
N GLY A 65 -2.72 6.63 13.68
CA GLY A 65 -2.65 5.85 14.91
C GLY A 65 -2.19 6.72 16.09
N ARG A 66 -2.60 6.38 17.30
CA ARG A 66 -2.06 7.02 18.51
C ARG A 66 -0.52 7.01 18.51
N GLY A 67 0.10 8.09 18.98
CA GLY A 67 1.55 8.27 18.93
C GLY A 67 2.09 8.73 17.57
N THR A 68 1.24 8.84 16.54
CA THR A 68 1.66 9.14 15.17
C THR A 68 0.89 10.31 14.54
N GLY A 69 1.46 10.87 13.47
CA GLY A 69 0.81 11.88 12.63
C GLY A 69 0.23 13.05 13.43
N HIS A 70 -1.04 13.34 13.17
CA HIS A 70 -1.83 14.40 13.82
C HIS A 70 -2.66 13.92 15.03
N SER A 71 -2.60 12.63 15.35
CA SER A 71 -3.16 12.09 16.60
C SER A 71 -2.30 12.48 17.80
N GLN A 72 -2.84 12.30 19.00
CA GLN A 72 -2.11 12.55 20.24
C GLN A 72 -0.79 11.76 20.26
N ARG A 73 0.31 12.49 20.44
CA ARG A 73 1.68 11.94 20.31
C ARG A 73 2.24 11.38 21.61
N ASP A 74 1.83 11.92 22.75
CA ASP A 74 2.23 11.44 24.07
C ASP A 74 1.24 10.38 24.55
N VAL A 75 1.64 9.11 24.38
CA VAL A 75 0.86 7.93 24.72
C VAL A 75 1.78 6.84 25.25
N SER A 76 1.29 6.07 26.23
CA SER A 76 2.04 4.98 26.87
C SER A 76 1.56 3.59 26.44
N ASP A 77 0.28 3.47 26.06
CA ASP A 77 -0.33 2.22 25.62
C ASP A 77 -0.40 2.13 24.09
N LEU A 78 0.42 1.25 23.53
CA LEU A 78 0.50 0.92 22.10
C LEU A 78 0.09 -0.53 21.83
N SER A 79 -0.69 -1.14 22.73
CA SER A 79 -1.20 -2.51 22.58
C SER A 79 -2.19 -2.64 21.42
N LEU A 80 -2.46 -3.88 21.01
CA LEU A 80 -3.53 -4.17 20.06
C LEU A 80 -4.87 -3.59 20.52
N ASP A 81 -5.24 -3.80 21.79
CA ASP A 81 -6.50 -3.29 22.36
C ASP A 81 -6.58 -1.76 22.28
N ALA A 82 -5.47 -1.06 22.46
CA ALA A 82 -5.36 0.37 22.24
C ALA A 82 -5.66 0.75 20.78
N MET A 83 -5.08 0.04 19.82
CA MET A 83 -5.33 0.28 18.39
C MET A 83 -6.80 -0.01 18.00
N LEU A 84 -7.43 -1.01 18.62
CA LEU A 84 -8.85 -1.32 18.38
C LEU A 84 -9.77 -0.23 18.97
N ARG A 85 -9.44 0.30 20.16
CA ARG A 85 -10.13 1.46 20.75
C ARG A 85 -10.05 2.70 19.88
N ASP A 86 -8.91 2.93 19.20
CA ASP A 86 -8.78 4.04 18.25
C ASP A 86 -9.76 3.90 17.10
N LEU A 87 -9.84 2.69 16.52
CA LEU A 87 -10.78 2.41 15.45
C LEU A 87 -12.22 2.65 15.90
N ASP A 88 -12.63 2.10 17.05
CA ASP A 88 -13.97 2.30 17.62
C ASP A 88 -14.32 3.78 17.82
N ALA A 89 -13.39 4.56 18.35
CA ALA A 89 -13.58 5.99 18.55
C ALA A 89 -13.80 6.72 17.21
N VAL A 90 -12.98 6.41 16.20
CA VAL A 90 -13.09 7.03 14.86
C VAL A 90 -14.41 6.69 14.20
N VAL A 91 -14.78 5.41 14.12
CA VAL A 91 -16.03 5.02 13.46
C VAL A 91 -17.26 5.45 14.26
N GLY A 92 -17.17 5.51 15.59
CA GLY A 92 -18.22 6.03 16.46
C GLY A 92 -18.44 7.53 16.25
N GLN A 93 -17.37 8.32 16.28
CA GLN A 93 -17.44 9.77 16.05
C GLN A 93 -17.95 10.11 14.65
N ALA A 94 -17.56 9.32 13.64
CA ALA A 94 -18.02 9.46 12.27
C ALA A 94 -19.45 8.93 12.04
N SER A 95 -20.10 8.33 13.06
CA SER A 95 -21.43 7.71 12.97
C SER A 95 -21.51 6.59 11.91
N ILE A 96 -20.48 5.76 11.84
CA ILE A 96 -20.35 4.66 10.88
C ILE A 96 -20.56 3.32 11.59
N GLU A 97 -21.67 2.66 11.27
CA GLU A 97 -22.04 1.40 11.93
C GLU A 97 -21.40 0.17 11.28
N ARG A 98 -21.38 0.14 9.93
CA ARG A 98 -20.81 -0.97 9.14
C ARG A 98 -19.86 -0.48 8.07
N PHE A 99 -18.73 -1.16 7.91
CA PHE A 99 -17.64 -0.72 7.04
C PHE A 99 -16.75 -1.88 6.61
N ALA A 100 -16.02 -1.68 5.51
CA ALA A 100 -14.91 -2.53 5.12
C ALA A 100 -13.62 -2.05 5.80
N LEU A 101 -12.71 -2.97 6.07
CA LEU A 101 -11.38 -2.68 6.60
C LEU A 101 -10.32 -2.96 5.54
N LEU A 102 -9.35 -2.05 5.42
CA LEU A 102 -8.10 -2.28 4.71
C LEU A 102 -6.93 -2.20 5.68
N GLY A 103 -6.28 -3.34 5.90
CA GLY A 103 -5.04 -3.46 6.65
C GLY A 103 -3.86 -3.73 5.72
N PHE A 104 -2.72 -3.12 6.04
CA PHE A 104 -1.44 -3.39 5.39
C PHE A 104 -0.37 -3.66 6.45
N TYR A 105 0.50 -4.64 6.17
CA TYR A 105 1.57 -5.05 7.07
C TYR A 105 1.08 -5.41 8.48
N ASN A 106 1.59 -4.72 9.51
CA ASN A 106 1.24 -4.94 10.91
C ASN A 106 -0.22 -4.61 11.20
N SER A 107 -0.82 -3.63 10.52
CA SER A 107 -2.25 -3.33 10.70
C SER A 107 -3.17 -4.45 10.20
N CYS A 108 -2.64 -5.47 9.49
CA CYS A 108 -3.40 -6.69 9.21
C CYS A 108 -3.84 -7.42 10.49
N THR A 109 -3.00 -7.45 11.53
CA THR A 109 -3.39 -8.10 12.80
C THR A 109 -4.49 -7.31 13.51
N HIS A 110 -4.46 -5.97 13.43
CA HIS A 110 -5.52 -5.10 13.94
C HIS A 110 -6.84 -5.40 13.20
N ALA A 111 -6.79 -5.51 11.88
CA ALA A 111 -7.95 -5.77 11.04
C ALA A 111 -8.57 -7.14 11.33
N ILE A 112 -7.74 -8.18 11.46
CA ILE A 112 -8.17 -9.55 11.79
C ILE A 112 -8.83 -9.60 13.16
N ALA A 113 -8.17 -9.04 14.19
CA ALA A 113 -8.72 -9.04 15.54
C ALA A 113 -10.06 -8.30 15.60
N TYR A 114 -10.14 -7.10 15.00
CA TYR A 114 -11.38 -6.33 14.98
C TYR A 114 -12.51 -7.05 14.25
N ALA A 115 -12.22 -7.65 13.09
CA ALA A 115 -13.22 -8.38 12.31
C ALA A 115 -13.74 -9.64 13.03
N ALA A 116 -12.91 -10.29 13.83
CA ALA A 116 -13.32 -11.43 14.65
C ALA A 116 -14.15 -11.01 15.87
N LEU A 117 -13.84 -9.87 16.49
CA LEU A 117 -14.54 -9.34 17.66
C LEU A 117 -15.87 -8.65 17.30
N HIS A 118 -15.97 -8.07 16.10
CA HIS A 118 -17.11 -7.28 15.63
C HIS A 118 -17.63 -7.76 14.26
N PRO A 119 -18.01 -9.04 14.10
CA PRO A 119 -18.45 -9.59 12.82
C PRO A 119 -19.70 -8.88 12.25
N GLU A 120 -20.52 -8.26 13.09
CA GLU A 120 -21.70 -7.49 12.70
C GLU A 120 -21.36 -6.14 12.05
N ARG A 121 -20.16 -5.59 12.31
CA ARG A 121 -19.71 -4.29 11.80
C ARG A 121 -18.89 -4.41 10.52
N VAL A 122 -18.04 -5.44 10.42
CA VAL A 122 -17.10 -5.58 9.31
C VAL A 122 -17.77 -6.24 8.10
N THR A 123 -18.00 -5.47 7.04
CA THR A 123 -18.65 -5.96 5.81
C THR A 123 -17.67 -6.73 4.91
N ARG A 124 -16.41 -6.31 4.89
CA ARG A 124 -15.32 -6.84 4.06
C ARG A 124 -13.97 -6.60 4.71
N LEU A 125 -13.02 -7.48 4.44
CA LEU A 125 -11.65 -7.36 4.90
C LEU A 125 -10.68 -7.42 3.72
N VAL A 126 -9.84 -6.41 3.58
CA VAL A 126 -8.76 -6.35 2.59
C VAL A 126 -7.44 -6.32 3.33
N LEU A 127 -6.56 -7.29 3.08
CA LEU A 127 -5.27 -7.43 3.76
C LEU A 127 -4.16 -7.40 2.71
N PHE A 128 -3.10 -6.64 2.95
CA PHE A 128 -1.95 -6.61 2.05
C PHE A 128 -0.65 -6.81 2.81
N GLY A 129 0.16 -7.79 2.36
CA GLY A 129 1.53 -7.99 2.86
C GLY A 129 1.63 -8.25 4.37
N GLY A 130 0.58 -8.82 4.98
CA GLY A 130 0.54 -9.11 6.41
C GLY A 130 0.38 -10.60 6.73
N SER A 131 0.30 -10.90 8.02
CA SER A 131 0.09 -12.23 8.57
C SER A 131 -0.74 -12.16 9.86
N SER A 132 -1.16 -13.31 10.41
CA SER A 132 -1.82 -13.36 11.72
C SER A 132 -0.87 -13.16 12.91
N ARG A 133 0.44 -13.15 12.68
CA ARG A 133 1.47 -12.95 13.70
C ARG A 133 2.31 -11.75 13.30
N GLY A 134 2.14 -10.62 13.95
CA GLY A 134 2.58 -9.32 13.45
C GLY A 134 4.03 -9.30 12.94
N TRP A 135 4.92 -9.99 13.66
CA TRP A 135 6.34 -10.05 13.33
C TRP A 135 6.72 -10.91 12.11
N LEU A 136 5.92 -11.91 11.72
CA LEU A 136 6.27 -12.79 10.60
C LEU A 136 6.31 -12.06 9.26
N ALA A 137 5.46 -11.05 9.08
CA ALA A 137 5.50 -10.21 7.88
C ALA A 137 6.77 -9.34 7.79
N MET A 138 7.50 -9.19 8.91
CA MET A 138 8.73 -8.38 9.01
C MET A 138 10.00 -9.24 9.15
N SER A 139 9.91 -10.57 9.02
CA SER A 139 11.02 -11.48 9.35
C SER A 139 12.11 -11.57 8.28
N ALA A 140 11.92 -10.96 7.10
CA ALA A 140 12.91 -10.97 6.02
C ALA A 140 14.24 -10.33 6.50
N PRO A 141 15.41 -10.91 6.18
CA PRO A 141 16.70 -10.38 6.61
C PRO A 141 16.92 -8.91 6.27
N GLU A 142 16.47 -8.47 5.09
CA GLU A 142 16.53 -7.09 4.60
C GLU A 142 15.72 -6.15 5.49
N THR A 143 14.51 -6.57 5.88
CA THR A 143 13.64 -5.83 6.78
C THR A 143 14.25 -5.75 8.18
N GLN A 144 14.81 -6.84 8.70
CA GLN A 144 15.48 -6.85 10.00
C GLN A 144 16.73 -5.96 10.04
N ALA A 145 17.52 -5.96 8.97
CA ALA A 145 18.68 -5.08 8.84
C ALA A 145 18.27 -3.60 8.89
N LEU A 146 17.19 -3.24 8.17
CA LEU A 146 16.63 -1.89 8.18
C LEU A 146 16.16 -1.48 9.59
N LEU A 147 15.37 -2.32 10.26
CA LEU A 147 14.87 -2.02 11.61
C LEU A 147 15.98 -1.84 12.65
N SER A 148 17.13 -2.50 12.49
CA SER A 148 18.28 -2.32 13.38
C SER A 148 18.86 -0.90 13.38
N LEU A 149 18.57 -0.12 12.34
CA LEU A 149 19.01 1.27 12.22
C LEU A 149 18.22 2.21 13.16
N ILE A 150 17.01 1.84 13.59
CA ILE A 150 16.18 2.65 14.49
C ILE A 150 16.95 2.99 15.77
N GLU A 151 17.75 2.06 16.29
CA GLU A 151 18.54 2.26 17.51
C GLU A 151 19.85 3.01 17.29
N ARG A 152 20.37 2.97 16.06
CA ARG A 152 21.72 3.44 15.72
C ARG A 152 21.71 4.84 15.14
N ASP A 153 20.80 5.09 14.19
CA ASP A 153 20.67 6.36 13.49
C ASP A 153 19.26 6.48 12.89
N TRP A 154 18.42 7.28 13.55
CA TRP A 154 17.04 7.52 13.12
C TRP A 154 16.96 8.17 11.73
N SER A 155 17.87 9.08 11.41
CA SER A 155 17.84 9.79 10.13
C SER A 155 18.14 8.83 8.99
N VAL A 156 19.19 8.01 9.15
CA VAL A 156 19.54 6.98 8.17
C VAL A 156 18.45 5.92 8.07
N PHE A 157 17.83 5.53 9.18
CA PHE A 157 16.68 4.63 9.16
C PHE A 157 15.53 5.19 8.32
N VAL A 158 15.08 6.43 8.58
CA VAL A 158 13.93 7.03 7.87
C VAL A 158 14.20 7.14 6.37
N GLU A 159 15.38 7.61 5.97
CA GLU A 159 15.78 7.69 4.56
C GLU A 159 15.80 6.29 3.92
N SER A 160 16.43 5.33 4.59
CA SER A 160 16.54 3.95 4.08
C SER A 160 15.18 3.26 3.99
N ALA A 161 14.29 3.50 4.96
CA ALA A 161 12.95 2.92 5.00
C ALA A 161 12.03 3.53 3.95
N ALA A 162 12.09 4.85 3.78
CA ALA A 162 11.37 5.53 2.69
C ALA A 162 11.80 4.96 1.34
N HIS A 163 13.11 4.79 1.10
CA HIS A 163 13.62 4.20 -0.13
C HIS A 163 13.24 2.72 -0.30
N ALA A 164 13.39 1.91 0.75
CA ALA A 164 13.12 0.47 0.67
C ALA A 164 11.63 0.16 0.52
N TRP A 165 10.75 0.88 1.20
CA TRP A 165 9.32 0.57 1.22
C TRP A 165 8.51 1.31 0.15
N MET A 166 8.90 2.53 -0.23
CA MET A 166 8.20 3.30 -1.27
C MET A 166 8.82 3.11 -2.66
N GLY A 167 9.94 2.39 -2.75
CA GLY A 167 10.66 2.08 -3.99
C GLY A 167 11.71 3.12 -4.37
N TRP A 168 12.46 2.84 -5.44
CA TRP A 168 13.47 3.76 -6.00
C TRP A 168 12.81 5.05 -6.48
N SER A 169 12.72 6.05 -5.60
CA SER A 169 12.31 7.40 -5.97
C SER A 169 13.45 8.36 -5.67
N VAL A 170 14.38 8.46 -6.63
CA VAL A 170 15.21 9.66 -6.76
C VAL A 170 14.27 10.82 -7.13
N GLY A 171 14.35 11.95 -6.42
CA GLY A 171 13.54 13.14 -6.70
C GLY A 171 12.49 13.46 -5.64
N GLU A 172 11.54 14.33 -6.00
CA GLU A 172 10.60 14.98 -5.06
C GLU A 172 9.73 14.00 -4.28
N ALA A 173 9.25 12.92 -4.91
CA ALA A 173 8.37 11.94 -4.26
C ALA A 173 9.08 11.16 -3.13
N GLY A 174 10.36 10.84 -3.28
CA GLY A 174 11.15 10.18 -2.23
C GLY A 174 11.39 11.09 -1.05
N ARG A 175 11.70 12.37 -1.31
CA ARG A 175 11.85 13.39 -0.27
C ARG A 175 10.54 13.56 0.51
N LEU A 176 9.40 13.65 -0.16
CA LEU A 176 8.10 13.76 0.49
C LEU A 176 7.77 12.52 1.35
N ALA A 177 8.12 11.32 0.88
CA ALA A 177 7.94 10.10 1.67
C ALA A 177 8.84 10.07 2.93
N ALA A 178 10.11 10.43 2.79
CA ALA A 178 11.03 10.52 3.93
C ALA A 178 10.59 11.61 4.93
N ASP A 179 10.16 12.78 4.44
CA ASP A 179 9.61 13.85 5.27
C ASP A 179 8.33 13.39 5.99
N SER A 180 7.45 12.66 5.31
CA SER A 180 6.25 12.06 5.91
C SER A 180 6.62 11.15 7.07
N PHE A 181 7.56 10.21 6.89
CA PHE A 181 7.97 9.29 7.95
C PHE A 181 8.64 10.00 9.12
N ARG A 182 9.49 10.99 8.83
CA ARG A 182 10.18 11.81 9.84
C ARG A 182 9.20 12.58 10.70
N ASN A 183 8.15 13.13 10.10
CA ASN A 183 7.13 13.92 10.79
C ASN A 183 6.06 13.04 11.44
N ALA A 184 5.89 11.81 10.97
CA ALA A 184 4.87 10.89 11.47
C ALA A 184 5.13 10.41 12.91
N THR A 185 6.39 10.25 13.36
CA THR A 185 6.66 9.65 14.67
C THR A 185 7.97 10.12 15.32
N THR A 186 8.20 9.75 16.56
CA THR A 186 9.51 9.91 17.22
C THR A 186 10.23 8.56 17.27
N PRO A 187 11.57 8.53 17.38
CA PRO A 187 12.30 7.26 17.48
C PRO A 187 11.83 6.38 18.65
N ALA A 188 11.46 7.00 19.78
CA ALA A 188 10.98 6.29 20.96
C ALA A 188 9.62 5.62 20.72
N VAL A 189 8.68 6.34 20.12
CA VAL A 189 7.34 5.79 19.79
C VAL A 189 7.46 4.72 18.70
N ALA A 190 8.28 4.94 17.67
CA ALA A 190 8.52 3.93 16.65
C ALA A 190 9.04 2.61 17.24
N ARG A 191 10.03 2.69 18.13
CA ARG A 191 10.58 1.52 18.82
C ARG A 191 9.52 0.80 19.65
N ALA A 192 8.79 1.54 20.48
CA ALA A 192 7.74 0.98 21.32
C ALA A 192 6.63 0.33 20.48
N THR A 193 6.28 0.93 19.34
CA THR A 193 5.28 0.39 18.40
C THR A 193 5.77 -0.92 17.77
N PHE A 194 7.01 -0.99 17.28
CA PHE A 194 7.55 -2.23 16.72
C PHE A 194 7.67 -3.34 17.77
N GLN A 195 8.06 -2.98 19.00
CA GLN A 195 8.11 -3.93 20.11
C GLN A 195 6.71 -4.45 20.48
N ALA A 196 5.70 -3.59 20.51
CA ALA A 196 4.32 -4.02 20.72
C ALA A 196 3.86 -4.93 19.57
N ALA A 197 4.09 -4.52 18.31
CA ALA A 197 3.71 -5.27 17.13
C ALA A 197 4.38 -6.67 17.05
N SER A 198 5.61 -6.81 17.55
CA SER A 198 6.31 -8.10 17.54
C SER A 198 5.68 -9.14 18.47
N ALA A 199 4.97 -8.68 19.50
CA ALA A 199 4.26 -9.53 20.45
C ALA A 199 2.81 -9.88 20.03
N ILE A 200 2.29 -9.26 18.96
CA ILE A 200 0.91 -9.49 18.52
C ILE A 200 0.79 -10.82 17.78
N ASP A 201 -0.08 -11.69 18.31
CA ASP A 201 -0.53 -12.93 17.68
C ASP A 201 -2.06 -12.98 17.71
N VAL A 202 -2.67 -13.00 16.53
CA VAL A 202 -4.13 -13.06 16.35
C VAL A 202 -4.53 -14.33 15.59
N SER A 203 -3.70 -15.37 15.64
CA SER A 203 -3.96 -16.64 14.96
C SER A 203 -5.25 -17.30 15.48
N ASP A 204 -5.53 -17.17 16.77
CA ASP A 204 -6.76 -17.67 17.39
C ASP A 204 -8.02 -16.89 16.97
N ASN A 205 -7.86 -15.66 16.45
CA ASN A 205 -8.97 -14.85 15.95
C ASN A 205 -9.41 -15.26 14.54
N LEU A 206 -8.57 -15.96 13.75
CA LEU A 206 -8.82 -16.24 12.34
C LEU A 206 -10.15 -16.95 12.09
N ALA A 207 -10.49 -17.93 12.93
CA ALA A 207 -11.74 -18.69 12.83
C ALA A 207 -12.99 -17.82 13.07
N GLY A 208 -12.85 -16.71 13.80
CA GLY A 208 -13.93 -15.75 14.07
C GLY A 208 -14.17 -14.75 12.94
N VAL A 209 -13.27 -14.66 11.95
CA VAL A 209 -13.42 -13.73 10.82
C VAL A 209 -14.46 -14.26 9.83
N THR A 210 -15.70 -13.83 9.99
CA THR A 210 -16.82 -14.23 9.12
C THR A 210 -16.87 -13.44 7.81
N ALA A 211 -16.32 -12.21 7.80
CA ALA A 211 -16.28 -11.36 6.61
C ALA A 211 -15.51 -12.02 5.47
N GLN A 212 -15.99 -11.84 4.23
CA GLN A 212 -15.19 -12.21 3.06
C GLN A 212 -13.89 -11.41 3.08
N THR A 213 -12.78 -12.11 2.86
CA THR A 213 -11.44 -11.51 2.97
C THR A 213 -10.67 -11.63 1.66
N LEU A 214 -10.19 -10.51 1.16
CA LEU A 214 -9.26 -10.43 0.01
C LEU A 214 -7.85 -10.21 0.55
N VAL A 215 -6.98 -11.20 0.38
CA VAL A 215 -5.56 -11.12 0.71
C VAL A 215 -4.80 -10.78 -0.57
N LEU A 216 -4.17 -9.61 -0.59
CA LEU A 216 -3.37 -9.11 -1.70
C LEU A 216 -1.88 -9.33 -1.38
N HIS A 217 -1.14 -9.84 -2.36
CA HIS A 217 0.31 -9.96 -2.28
C HIS A 217 0.92 -9.73 -3.66
N ARG A 218 2.13 -9.17 -3.77
CA ARG A 218 2.80 -9.10 -5.08
C ARG A 218 3.83 -10.19 -5.29
N THR A 219 3.98 -10.64 -6.52
CA THR A 219 4.82 -11.80 -6.86
C THR A 219 6.32 -11.56 -6.65
N ASP A 220 6.78 -10.31 -6.75
CA ASP A 220 8.21 -9.98 -6.82
C ASP A 220 8.65 -9.14 -5.60
N ILE A 221 7.90 -9.14 -4.48
CA ILE A 221 8.30 -8.48 -3.24
C ILE A 221 9.36 -9.32 -2.52
N GLU A 222 10.48 -8.70 -2.17
CA GLU A 222 11.55 -9.34 -1.40
C GLU A 222 11.39 -9.11 0.11
N GLN A 223 10.78 -7.99 0.52
CA GLN A 223 10.71 -7.54 1.92
C GLN A 223 9.66 -8.28 2.76
N ILE A 224 8.71 -8.96 2.11
CA ILE A 224 7.59 -9.67 2.73
C ILE A 224 7.53 -11.07 2.13
N PRO A 225 7.75 -12.13 2.93
CA PRO A 225 7.71 -13.49 2.41
C PRO A 225 6.33 -13.83 1.84
N ARG A 226 6.26 -14.30 0.60
CA ARG A 226 4.98 -14.69 -0.04
C ARG A 226 4.17 -15.72 0.76
N ALA A 227 4.87 -16.66 1.40
CA ALA A 227 4.25 -17.70 2.21
C ALA A 227 3.33 -17.13 3.30
N VAL A 228 3.66 -15.97 3.89
CA VAL A 228 2.83 -15.41 4.97
C VAL A 228 1.44 -15.00 4.50
N SER A 229 1.30 -14.57 3.24
CA SER A 229 0.00 -14.20 2.66
C SER A 229 -0.75 -15.43 2.13
N GLU A 230 -0.04 -16.44 1.64
CA GLU A 230 -0.64 -17.73 1.24
C GLU A 230 -1.22 -18.46 2.45
N GLU A 231 -0.46 -18.59 3.53
CA GLU A 231 -0.90 -19.19 4.78
C GLU A 231 -2.08 -18.43 5.40
N LEU A 232 -2.01 -17.10 5.42
CA LEU A 232 -3.09 -16.26 5.94
C LEU A 232 -4.39 -16.45 5.15
N ALA A 233 -4.33 -16.44 3.82
CA ALA A 233 -5.51 -16.65 2.97
C ALA A 233 -6.12 -18.04 3.16
N ALA A 234 -5.29 -19.07 3.32
CA ALA A 234 -5.73 -20.44 3.54
C ALA A 234 -6.34 -20.66 4.94
N ALA A 235 -5.86 -19.94 5.96
CA ALA A 235 -6.32 -20.07 7.33
C ALA A 235 -7.63 -19.30 7.62
N LEU A 236 -7.98 -18.31 6.79
CA LEU A 236 -9.21 -17.54 6.92
C LEU A 236 -10.42 -18.32 6.34
N PRO A 237 -11.57 -18.39 7.04
CA PRO A 237 -12.74 -19.15 6.57
C PRO A 237 -13.24 -18.75 5.18
N ASN A 238 -13.17 -17.46 4.86
CA ASN A 238 -13.58 -16.87 3.58
C ASN A 238 -12.43 -16.10 2.91
N GLY A 239 -11.18 -16.59 3.07
CA GLY A 239 -9.96 -15.98 2.54
C GLY A 239 -9.75 -16.26 1.06
N HIS A 240 -9.41 -15.22 0.30
CA HIS A 240 -9.09 -15.31 -1.12
C HIS A 240 -7.77 -14.60 -1.38
N LEU A 241 -6.75 -15.36 -1.80
CA LEU A 241 -5.48 -14.78 -2.22
C LEU A 241 -5.57 -14.28 -3.67
N ARG A 242 -5.16 -13.03 -3.89
CA ARG A 242 -4.94 -12.49 -5.22
C ARG A 242 -3.51 -11.99 -5.34
N LEU A 243 -2.79 -12.58 -6.28
CA LEU A 243 -1.43 -12.18 -6.63
C LEU A 243 -1.46 -11.02 -7.62
N LEU A 244 -0.73 -9.97 -7.29
CA LEU A 244 -0.51 -8.81 -8.13
C LEU A 244 0.89 -8.90 -8.75
N ALA A 245 1.06 -8.44 -9.98
CA ALA A 245 2.40 -8.31 -10.55
C ALA A 245 3.18 -7.20 -9.83
N GLY A 246 4.51 -7.30 -9.84
CA GLY A 246 5.40 -6.24 -9.36
C GLY A 246 6.10 -6.58 -8.05
N GLY A 247 6.98 -5.67 -7.63
CA GLY A 247 7.86 -5.84 -6.48
C GLY A 247 7.77 -4.73 -5.45
N SER A 248 6.93 -3.71 -5.67
CA SER A 248 6.76 -2.64 -4.69
C SER A 248 6.10 -3.18 -3.42
N PRO A 249 6.76 -3.04 -2.25
CA PRO A 249 6.15 -3.45 -1.01
C PRO A 249 5.11 -2.41 -0.55
N ALA A 250 4.96 -1.25 -1.19
CA ALA A 250 3.83 -0.35 -0.96
C ALA A 250 2.64 -0.66 -1.90
N LEU A 251 1.46 -0.92 -1.31
CA LEU A 251 0.25 -1.30 -2.05
C LEU A 251 -0.10 -0.30 -3.17
N PHE A 252 0.02 1.00 -2.90
CA PHE A 252 -0.47 2.07 -3.76
C PHE A 252 0.59 2.73 -4.67
N PHE A 253 1.76 2.12 -4.83
CA PHE A 253 2.86 2.68 -5.66
C PHE A 253 3.04 2.00 -7.01
N GLU A 254 2.42 0.83 -7.21
CA GLU A 254 2.58 0.05 -8.44
C GLU A 254 1.24 -0.57 -8.87
N ASN A 255 0.99 -0.66 -10.17
CA ASN A 255 -0.26 -1.20 -10.74
C ASN A 255 -1.54 -0.58 -10.13
N ILE A 256 -1.54 0.74 -9.91
CA ILE A 256 -2.58 1.49 -9.20
C ILE A 256 -3.99 1.23 -9.76
N ASP A 257 -4.15 1.21 -11.09
CA ASP A 257 -5.47 0.96 -11.70
C ASP A 257 -6.01 -0.43 -11.33
N GLU A 258 -5.13 -1.44 -11.33
CA GLU A 258 -5.49 -2.80 -10.94
C GLU A 258 -5.82 -2.87 -9.44
N VAL A 259 -4.99 -2.26 -8.59
CA VAL A 259 -5.16 -2.25 -7.13
C VAL A 259 -6.46 -1.55 -6.74
N VAL A 260 -6.70 -0.34 -7.23
CA VAL A 260 -7.92 0.43 -6.97
C VAL A 260 -9.14 -0.34 -7.47
N GLY A 261 -9.09 -0.88 -8.69
CA GLY A 261 -10.19 -1.68 -9.25
C GLY A 261 -10.50 -2.91 -8.41
N ALA A 262 -9.48 -3.67 -8.00
CA ALA A 262 -9.63 -4.86 -7.16
C ALA A 262 -10.28 -4.53 -5.81
N ILE A 263 -9.80 -3.49 -5.12
CA ILE A 263 -10.34 -3.06 -3.83
C ILE A 263 -11.77 -2.57 -3.99
N THR A 264 -12.04 -1.67 -4.94
CA THR A 264 -13.37 -1.10 -5.14
C THR A 264 -14.40 -2.15 -5.54
N ASP A 265 -14.08 -3.04 -6.49
CA ASP A 265 -15.01 -4.10 -6.90
C ASP A 265 -15.24 -5.12 -5.78
N PHE A 266 -14.21 -5.44 -4.98
CA PHE A 266 -14.38 -6.32 -3.83
C PHE A 266 -15.24 -5.70 -2.73
N VAL A 267 -15.02 -4.42 -2.40
CA VAL A 267 -15.78 -3.72 -1.35
C VAL A 267 -17.24 -3.54 -1.75
N ILE A 268 -17.52 -3.25 -3.02
CA ILE A 268 -18.88 -2.95 -3.51
C ILE A 268 -19.64 -4.22 -3.93
N GLU A 269 -19.03 -5.05 -4.75
CA GLU A 269 -19.69 -6.18 -5.44
C GLU A 269 -19.38 -7.52 -4.80
N GLY A 270 -18.34 -7.55 -3.99
CA GLY A 270 -17.95 -8.73 -3.28
C GLY A 270 -17.17 -9.76 -4.06
N ARG A 271 -16.54 -9.34 -5.17
CA ARG A 271 -15.83 -10.22 -6.10
C ARG A 271 -14.33 -10.21 -5.81
N PRO A 272 -13.76 -11.25 -5.19
CA PRO A 272 -12.31 -11.30 -4.89
C PRO A 272 -11.43 -11.28 -6.15
N ASP A 273 -11.91 -11.88 -7.24
CA ASP A 273 -11.23 -11.86 -8.54
C ASP A 273 -11.44 -10.54 -9.31
N GLY A 274 -12.28 -9.63 -8.79
CA GLY A 274 -12.79 -8.44 -9.46
C GLY A 274 -13.88 -8.76 -10.49
N ARG A 275 -14.36 -7.75 -11.23
CA ARG A 275 -15.04 -8.04 -12.50
C ARG A 275 -14.09 -8.84 -13.38
N PRO A 276 -14.55 -9.81 -14.20
CA PRO A 276 -13.72 -10.25 -15.31
C PRO A 276 -13.29 -8.96 -15.99
N GLN A 277 -11.99 -8.68 -15.99
CA GLN A 277 -11.49 -7.61 -16.84
C GLN A 277 -12.22 -7.84 -18.15
N ARG A 278 -12.92 -6.83 -18.69
CA ARG A 278 -13.09 -6.77 -20.14
C ARG A 278 -11.66 -7.00 -20.58
N SER A 279 -11.37 -8.22 -21.00
CA SER A 279 -10.01 -8.74 -21.07
C SER A 279 -9.24 -7.61 -21.67
N ALA A 280 -8.27 -7.03 -20.94
CA ALA A 280 -7.33 -6.15 -21.59
C ALA A 280 -6.88 -7.01 -22.76
N VAL A 281 -7.40 -6.70 -23.96
CA VAL A 281 -7.31 -7.59 -25.13
C VAL A 281 -5.87 -8.00 -25.13
N PRO A 282 -5.53 -9.30 -24.96
CA PRO A 282 -4.18 -9.71 -24.61
C PRO A 282 -3.27 -8.95 -25.55
N GLN A 283 -2.56 -7.93 -25.03
CA GLN A 283 -1.89 -6.98 -25.91
C GLN A 283 -0.88 -7.84 -26.63
N LYS A 284 -1.16 -8.14 -27.91
CA LYS A 284 -0.44 -9.14 -28.69
C LYS A 284 1.04 -8.88 -28.43
N ARG A 285 1.65 -9.75 -27.64
CA ARG A 285 3.08 -9.67 -27.41
C ARG A 285 3.70 -10.01 -28.75
N ASN A 286 4.55 -9.13 -29.24
CA ASN A 286 5.28 -9.41 -30.47
C ASN A 286 6.28 -10.55 -30.23
N ALA A 287 7.03 -10.94 -31.27
CA ALA A 287 8.09 -11.95 -31.18
C ALA A 287 9.21 -11.62 -30.18
N HIS A 288 9.18 -10.44 -29.54
CA HIS A 288 10.15 -9.96 -28.57
C HIS A 288 9.60 -9.89 -27.14
N GLY A 289 8.39 -10.40 -26.88
CA GLY A 289 7.79 -10.40 -25.54
C GLY A 289 7.33 -9.03 -25.06
N LEU A 290 7.36 -8.01 -25.92
CA LEU A 290 6.98 -6.64 -25.61
C LEU A 290 5.52 -6.39 -25.95
N THR A 291 4.88 -5.53 -25.16
CA THR A 291 3.56 -4.99 -25.50
C THR A 291 3.66 -4.02 -26.68
N ALA A 292 2.52 -3.74 -27.33
CA ALA A 292 2.47 -2.74 -28.41
C ALA A 292 3.00 -1.37 -27.94
N ARG A 293 2.72 -1.00 -26.68
CA ARG A 293 3.14 0.27 -26.10
C ARG A 293 4.64 0.29 -25.76
N GLU A 294 5.16 -0.80 -25.23
CA GLU A 294 6.61 -0.94 -24.98
C GLU A 294 7.41 -0.94 -26.29
N LEU A 295 6.85 -1.54 -27.35
CA LEU A 295 7.46 -1.53 -28.67
C LEU A 295 7.51 -0.12 -29.26
N GLU A 296 6.44 0.65 -29.11
CA GLU A 296 6.36 2.04 -29.56
C GLU A 296 7.35 2.93 -28.79
N VAL A 297 7.43 2.76 -27.47
CA VAL A 297 8.44 3.45 -26.64
C VAL A 297 9.86 3.05 -27.03
N LEU A 298 10.13 1.76 -27.27
CA LEU A 298 11.44 1.27 -27.72
C LEU A 298 11.86 1.89 -29.07
N ARG A 299 10.92 2.07 -30.01
CA ARG A 299 11.18 2.74 -31.30
C ARG A 299 11.59 4.19 -31.12
N LEU A 300 10.83 4.94 -30.30
CA LEU A 300 11.14 6.35 -30.07
C LEU A 300 12.45 6.51 -29.29
N ILE A 301 12.78 5.57 -28.40
CA ILE A 301 14.10 5.50 -27.76
C ILE A 301 15.21 5.33 -28.80
N ALA A 302 15.03 4.39 -29.74
CA ALA A 302 15.98 4.11 -30.81
C ALA A 302 16.15 5.29 -31.79
N GLN A 303 15.11 6.12 -31.95
CA GLN A 303 15.13 7.37 -32.72
C GLN A 303 15.81 8.53 -31.99
N GLY A 304 16.21 8.34 -30.72
CA GLY A 304 16.93 9.36 -29.94
C GLY A 304 16.06 10.24 -29.06
N GLU A 305 14.75 10.01 -28.98
CA GLU A 305 13.83 10.89 -28.24
C GLU A 305 13.91 10.78 -26.72
N THR A 306 14.04 11.90 -26.04
CA THR A 306 13.95 11.99 -24.58
C THR A 306 12.59 11.54 -24.06
N ASN A 307 12.52 11.16 -22.77
CA ASN A 307 11.25 10.73 -22.16
C ASN A 307 10.17 11.82 -22.25
N ALA A 308 10.56 13.10 -22.25
CA ALA A 308 9.64 14.23 -22.42
C ALA A 308 9.06 14.31 -23.84
N GLU A 309 9.89 14.10 -24.87
CA GLU A 309 9.45 14.07 -26.27
C GLU A 309 8.55 12.87 -26.56
N ILE A 310 8.90 11.70 -26.03
CA ILE A 310 8.08 10.49 -26.10
C ILE A 310 6.74 10.74 -25.42
N ALA A 311 6.73 11.37 -24.24
CA ALA A 311 5.50 11.68 -23.52
C ALA A 311 4.59 12.60 -24.34
N HIS A 312 5.16 13.63 -24.96
CA HIS A 312 4.45 14.53 -25.86
C HIS A 312 3.89 13.79 -27.08
N ARG A 313 4.72 13.04 -27.82
CA ARG A 313 4.30 12.30 -29.03
C ARG A 313 3.22 11.26 -28.75
N LEU A 314 3.29 10.62 -27.58
CA LEU A 314 2.37 9.56 -27.20
C LEU A 314 1.17 10.05 -26.40
N THR A 315 1.05 11.36 -26.18
CA THR A 315 0.03 12.00 -25.34
C THR A 315 -0.07 11.35 -23.96
N LEU A 316 1.09 11.19 -23.30
CA LEU A 316 1.26 10.61 -21.97
C LEU A 316 1.95 11.61 -21.03
N SER A 317 1.93 11.31 -19.72
CA SER A 317 2.84 11.98 -18.78
C SER A 317 4.25 11.40 -18.86
N VAL A 318 5.26 12.22 -18.51
CA VAL A 318 6.67 11.79 -18.45
C VAL A 318 6.84 10.58 -17.53
N ASN A 319 6.22 10.58 -16.35
CA ASN A 319 6.25 9.44 -15.42
C ASN A 319 5.67 8.15 -16.03
N THR A 320 4.64 8.27 -16.88
CA THR A 320 4.08 7.10 -17.57
C THR A 320 5.08 6.53 -18.58
N VAL A 321 5.81 7.40 -19.29
CA VAL A 321 6.88 6.99 -20.20
C VAL A 321 8.02 6.36 -19.43
N GLU A 322 8.51 6.98 -18.34
CA GLU A 322 9.57 6.43 -17.50
C GLU A 322 9.24 5.03 -17.00
N ARG A 323 8.00 4.80 -16.60
CA ARG A 323 7.51 3.47 -16.23
C ARG A 323 7.52 2.49 -17.40
N HIS A 324 7.14 2.91 -18.60
CA HIS A 324 7.26 2.08 -19.80
C HIS A 324 8.73 1.78 -20.13
N VAL A 325 9.64 2.74 -19.95
CA VAL A 325 11.10 2.56 -20.15
C VAL A 325 11.66 1.57 -19.14
N ALA A 326 11.33 1.70 -17.86
CA ALA A 326 11.80 0.78 -16.82
C ALA A 326 11.30 -0.67 -17.05
N ASN A 327 10.02 -0.83 -17.40
CA ASN A 327 9.46 -2.14 -17.73
C ASN A 327 10.07 -2.74 -18.99
N LEU A 328 10.27 -1.92 -20.02
CA LEU A 328 10.95 -2.29 -21.24
C LEU A 328 12.38 -2.77 -20.95
N TYR A 329 13.16 -2.00 -20.18
CA TYR A 329 14.55 -2.35 -19.83
C TYR A 329 14.65 -3.69 -19.13
N ARG A 330 13.79 -3.91 -18.13
CA ARG A 330 13.71 -5.20 -17.42
C ARG A 330 13.38 -6.36 -18.37
N LYS A 331 12.47 -6.17 -19.33
CA LYS A 331 12.05 -7.23 -20.27
C LYS A 331 13.10 -7.58 -21.32
N ILE A 332 13.91 -6.62 -21.74
CA ILE A 332 14.94 -6.82 -22.76
C ILE A 332 16.35 -6.96 -22.16
N ASP A 333 16.45 -6.98 -20.82
CA ASP A 333 17.69 -6.98 -20.06
C ASP A 333 18.65 -5.84 -20.46
N ALA A 334 18.10 -4.63 -20.63
CA ALA A 334 18.88 -3.43 -20.93
C ALA A 334 19.25 -2.69 -19.64
N ARG A 335 20.51 -2.26 -19.53
CA ARG A 335 21.02 -1.50 -18.37
C ARG A 335 20.90 0.01 -18.57
N GLY A 336 20.34 0.42 -19.70
CA GLY A 336 20.17 1.81 -20.03
C GLY A 336 19.79 2.02 -21.48
N ARG A 337 19.73 3.30 -21.86
CA ARG A 337 19.23 3.73 -23.15
C ARG A 337 20.05 3.20 -24.33
N ALA A 338 21.37 3.14 -24.17
CA ALA A 338 22.27 2.60 -25.18
C ALA A 338 22.00 1.10 -25.45
N ASP A 339 21.81 0.31 -24.40
CA ASP A 339 21.50 -1.12 -24.50
C ASP A 339 20.14 -1.37 -25.16
N ALA A 340 19.14 -0.55 -24.81
CA ALA A 340 17.81 -0.62 -25.40
C ALA A 340 17.83 -0.25 -26.90
N THR A 341 18.55 0.81 -27.28
CA THR A 341 18.75 1.18 -28.69
C THR A 341 19.48 0.07 -29.45
N ALA A 342 20.54 -0.50 -28.88
CA ALA A 342 21.27 -1.62 -29.50
C ALA A 342 20.37 -2.85 -29.67
N PHE A 343 19.51 -3.15 -28.70
CA PHE A 343 18.51 -4.20 -28.81
C PHE A 343 17.52 -3.93 -29.95
N ALA A 344 16.99 -2.71 -30.05
CA ALA A 344 16.05 -2.33 -31.12
C ALA A 344 16.67 -2.49 -32.52
N VAL A 345 17.92 -2.04 -32.70
CA VAL A 345 18.65 -2.17 -33.97
C VAL A 345 18.90 -3.63 -34.32
N ARG A 346 19.44 -4.44 -33.38
CA ARG A 346 19.73 -5.87 -33.61
C ARG A 346 18.49 -6.69 -33.98
N ARG A 347 17.32 -6.26 -33.52
CA ARG A 347 16.04 -6.95 -33.74
C ARG A 347 15.21 -6.34 -34.88
N GLY A 348 15.71 -5.33 -35.58
CA GLY A 348 14.99 -4.67 -36.69
C GLY A 348 13.73 -3.93 -36.24
N ILE A 349 13.73 -3.42 -35.01
CA ILE A 349 12.60 -2.71 -34.40
C ILE A 349 12.67 -1.20 -34.66
N ALA A 350 13.89 -0.66 -34.79
CA ALA A 350 14.22 0.77 -34.86
C ALA A 350 13.55 1.50 -36.03
#